data_AF-A0A4R4ID77-F1
#
_entry.id   AF-A0A4R4ID77-F1
#
_cell.length_a   1.000
_cell.length_b   1.000
_cell.length_c   1.000
_cell.angle_alpha   90.00
_cell.angle_beta   90.00
_cell.angle_gamma   90.00
#
_symmetry.space_group_name_H-M   'P 1'
#
loop_
_entity.id
_entity.type
_entity.pdbx_description
1 polymer ?
#
loop_
_entity_poly.entity_id
_entity_poly.type
_entity_poly.pdbx_seq_one_letter_code
_entity_poly.pdbx_strand_id
1 'polypeptide(L)'
;MTRPHRSFFAYGSALLGVLSLMAVACFHFPELLTSREFRAVYNEQFARHLLLVGLAAAFIMGTFAILRDRNKRIATLGVGTATLAVLLGGTNVQFDPVGQTPYSLGLDWFVLSLFFSALVFVPLERYLGKRVLSPLRPGWRTDVGYFFMSHVLVQFILILVTASTSTIAGLAAFPSLKALIQSLPVWAQFLIAVFVADMAQALLHRAYHNIPWLWRFHAVHHSSRHMDWLAGSRIHIVEIVMTRSAVLLPLLVMGFSTPAVNAYVILVGLQAVLAHANLGIRFGWLEYLLVLPRYHHWHHARQKEYVDVNYAIHLPLVDMLMGTFKLPRDQAQWPEEYGVMKLETMPKGIIQQHLMPFQGGRKYEDFVD
;
A
#
# COMPACT_ATOMS: atom_id res chain seq x y z
N MET A 1 19.21 15.72 24.63
CA MET A 1 17.94 15.11 25.10
C MET A 1 17.71 13.80 24.37
N THR A 2 17.88 12.66 25.04
CA THR A 2 17.56 11.34 24.49
C THR A 2 16.06 11.26 24.23
N ARG A 3 15.64 11.05 22.97
CA ARG A 3 14.22 10.85 22.65
C ARG A 3 13.70 9.66 23.48
N PRO A 4 12.56 9.78 24.17
CA PRO A 4 12.01 8.68 24.93
C PRO A 4 11.78 7.49 23.98
N HIS A 5 12.29 6.33 24.37
CA HIS A 5 12.16 5.10 23.60
C HIS A 5 10.67 4.83 23.37
N ARG A 6 10.26 4.66 22.10
CA ARG A 6 8.85 4.40 21.75
C ARG A 6 8.43 3.06 22.34
N SER A 7 7.39 3.05 23.17
CA SER A 7 6.85 1.84 23.80
C SER A 7 5.99 1.05 22.82
N PHE A 8 6.46 -0.12 22.41
CA PHE A 8 5.68 -1.03 21.55
C PHE A 8 4.28 -1.30 22.14
N PHE A 9 4.19 -1.54 23.45
CA PHE A 9 2.91 -1.78 24.13
C PHE A 9 1.96 -0.58 24.07
N ALA A 10 2.45 0.64 24.31
CA ALA A 10 1.60 1.83 24.27
C ALA A 10 1.07 2.10 22.85
N TYR A 11 1.93 2.00 21.85
CA TYR A 11 1.55 2.25 20.46
C TYR A 11 0.71 1.11 19.87
N GLY A 12 0.99 -0.15 20.23
CA GLY A 12 0.17 -1.30 19.85
C GLY A 12 -1.24 -1.21 20.46
N SER A 13 -1.35 -0.81 21.73
CA SER A 13 -2.64 -0.52 22.36
C SER A 13 -3.40 0.60 21.64
N ALA A 14 -2.73 1.71 21.33
CA ALA A 14 -3.33 2.82 20.58
C ALA A 14 -3.84 2.40 19.19
N LEU A 15 -3.03 1.63 18.46
CA LEU A 15 -3.40 1.12 17.14
C LEU A 15 -4.62 0.18 17.23
N LEU A 16 -4.56 -0.83 18.10
CA LEU A 16 -5.63 -1.81 18.25
C LEU A 16 -6.93 -1.18 18.77
N GLY A 17 -6.84 -0.22 19.70
CA GLY A 17 -8.01 0.51 20.19
C GLY A 17 -8.70 1.33 19.09
N VAL A 18 -7.93 2.04 18.27
CA VAL A 18 -8.45 2.81 17.12
C VAL A 18 -9.04 1.88 16.06
N LEU A 19 -8.35 0.78 15.71
CA LEU A 19 -8.86 -0.20 14.74
C LEU A 19 -10.15 -0.87 15.24
N SER A 20 -10.23 -1.18 16.54
CA SER A 20 -11.44 -1.74 17.15
C SER A 20 -12.61 -0.77 17.10
N LEU A 21 -12.36 0.53 17.34
CA LEU A 21 -13.38 1.56 17.20
C LEU A 21 -13.86 1.71 15.75
N MET A 22 -12.95 1.66 14.78
CA MET A 22 -13.30 1.67 13.35
C MET A 22 -14.11 0.43 12.94
N ALA A 23 -13.77 -0.75 13.47
CA ALA A 23 -14.52 -1.97 13.24
C ALA A 23 -15.94 -1.91 13.84
N VAL A 24 -16.09 -1.34 15.04
CA VAL A 24 -17.42 -1.07 15.63
C VAL A 24 -18.22 -0.09 14.76
N ALA A 25 -17.58 0.95 14.23
CA ALA A 25 -18.25 1.85 13.29
C ALA A 25 -18.72 1.12 12.02
N CYS A 26 -17.95 0.15 11.52
CA CYS A 26 -18.36 -0.70 10.40
C CYS A 26 -19.60 -1.54 10.71
N PHE A 27 -19.81 -1.97 11.96
CA PHE A 27 -21.05 -2.66 12.36
C PHE A 27 -22.26 -1.71 12.48
N HIS A 28 -22.05 -0.45 12.87
CA HIS A 28 -23.14 0.54 12.92
C HIS A 28 -23.55 1.07 11.55
N PHE A 29 -22.58 1.20 10.64
CA PHE A 29 -22.81 1.78 9.31
C PHE A 29 -22.31 0.84 8.20
N PRO A 30 -22.80 -0.41 8.14
CA PRO A 30 -22.24 -1.41 7.24
C PRO A 30 -22.40 -0.98 5.77
N GLU A 31 -23.53 -0.40 5.39
CA GLU A 31 -23.78 0.09 4.03
C GLU A 31 -22.79 1.14 3.54
N LEU A 32 -22.29 2.00 4.43
CA LEU A 32 -21.39 3.09 4.11
C LEU A 32 -19.92 2.71 4.24
N LEU A 33 -19.58 1.90 5.25
CA LEU A 33 -18.19 1.69 5.67
C LEU A 33 -17.62 0.33 5.27
N THR A 34 -18.47 -0.63 4.87
CA THR A 34 -18.01 -1.97 4.47
C THR A 34 -18.24 -2.21 2.98
N SER A 35 -17.28 -2.84 2.31
CA SER A 35 -17.35 -3.07 0.87
C SER A 35 -18.13 -4.35 0.55
N ARG A 36 -18.97 -4.31 -0.50
CA ARG A 36 -19.79 -5.45 -0.91
C ARG A 36 -18.95 -6.68 -1.22
N GLU A 37 -17.83 -6.49 -1.90
CA GLU A 37 -16.90 -7.53 -2.32
C GLU A 37 -16.28 -8.22 -1.10
N PHE A 38 -15.98 -7.47 -0.03
CA PHE A 38 -15.34 -8.00 1.17
C PHE A 38 -16.31 -8.64 2.15
N ARG A 39 -17.58 -8.20 2.20
CA ARG A 39 -18.65 -8.92 2.92
C ARG A 39 -18.83 -10.36 2.44
N ALA A 40 -18.45 -10.65 1.19
CA ALA A 40 -18.49 -12.01 0.65
C ALA A 40 -17.26 -12.85 1.03
N VAL A 41 -16.17 -12.22 1.50
CA VAL A 41 -14.89 -12.89 1.82
C VAL A 41 -14.82 -13.36 3.27
N TYR A 42 -15.41 -12.61 4.20
CA TYR A 42 -15.44 -12.96 5.62
C TYR A 42 -16.86 -12.90 6.18
N ASN A 43 -17.18 -13.79 7.13
CA ASN A 43 -18.48 -13.78 7.78
C ASN A 43 -18.48 -12.89 9.03
N GLU A 44 -19.69 -12.54 9.48
CA GLU A 44 -19.93 -11.70 10.65
C GLU A 44 -19.25 -12.27 11.91
N GLN A 45 -19.36 -13.58 12.13
CA GLN A 45 -18.77 -14.24 13.30
C GLN A 45 -17.26 -14.03 13.34
N PHE A 46 -16.57 -14.20 12.22
CA PHE A 46 -15.14 -13.95 12.10
C PHE A 46 -14.80 -12.50 12.47
N ALA A 47 -15.54 -11.52 11.94
CA ALA A 47 -15.30 -10.10 12.24
C ALA A 47 -15.50 -9.79 13.73
N ARG A 48 -16.54 -10.35 14.37
CA ARG A 48 -16.78 -10.18 15.82
C ARG A 48 -15.66 -10.81 16.66
N HIS A 49 -15.19 -11.99 16.30
CA HIS A 49 -14.07 -12.64 17.02
C HIS A 49 -12.78 -11.82 16.88
N LEU A 50 -12.51 -11.32 15.68
CA LEU A 50 -11.33 -10.48 15.44
C LEU A 50 -11.40 -9.17 16.26
N LEU A 51 -12.57 -8.53 16.30
CA LEU A 51 -12.80 -7.36 17.15
C LEU A 51 -12.58 -7.67 18.64
N LEU A 52 -13.09 -8.80 19.12
CA LEU A 52 -12.91 -9.22 20.52
C LEU A 52 -11.43 -9.35 20.87
N VAL A 53 -10.66 -10.05 20.03
CA VAL A 53 -9.22 -10.23 20.21
C VAL A 53 -8.50 -8.87 20.19
N GLY A 54 -8.86 -7.99 19.26
CA GLY A 54 -8.33 -6.63 19.17
C GLY A 54 -8.56 -5.80 20.42
N LEU A 55 -9.80 -5.80 20.95
CA LEU A 55 -10.16 -5.10 22.18
C LEU A 55 -9.40 -5.64 23.40
N ALA A 56 -9.38 -6.96 23.57
CA ALA A 56 -8.67 -7.60 24.68
C ALA A 56 -7.18 -7.26 24.66
N ALA A 57 -6.53 -7.38 23.50
CA ALA A 57 -5.13 -7.03 23.33
C ALA A 57 -4.88 -5.52 23.59
N ALA A 58 -5.77 -4.63 23.11
CA ALA A 58 -5.66 -3.19 23.36
C ALA A 58 -5.67 -2.85 24.86
N PHE A 59 -6.59 -3.46 25.64
CA PHE A 59 -6.67 -3.28 27.09
C PHE A 59 -5.44 -3.82 27.81
N ILE A 60 -5.01 -5.06 27.49
CA ILE A 60 -3.85 -5.70 28.13
C ILE A 60 -2.58 -4.87 27.87
N MET A 61 -2.28 -4.55 26.61
CA MET A 61 -1.09 -3.79 26.23
C MET A 61 -1.12 -2.36 26.81
N GLY A 62 -2.29 -1.72 26.81
CA GLY A 62 -2.47 -0.36 27.29
C GLY A 62 -2.27 -0.26 28.80
N THR A 63 -2.91 -1.16 29.55
CA THR A 63 -2.78 -1.24 31.01
C THR A 63 -1.34 -1.52 31.41
N PHE A 64 -0.70 -2.49 30.76
CA PHE A 64 0.71 -2.80 31.01
C PHE A 64 1.63 -1.60 30.74
N ALA A 65 1.40 -0.86 29.65
CA ALA A 65 2.18 0.33 29.32
C ALA A 65 1.98 1.48 30.32
N ILE A 66 0.76 1.68 30.82
CA ILE A 66 0.44 2.68 31.85
C ILE A 66 1.14 2.33 33.17
N LEU A 67 1.03 1.06 33.61
CA LEU A 67 1.66 0.56 34.84
C LEU A 67 3.19 0.64 34.78
N ARG A 68 3.80 0.44 33.60
CA ARG A 68 5.25 0.56 33.38
C ARG A 68 5.73 2.01 33.17
N ASP A 69 4.85 2.99 33.26
CA ASP A 69 5.11 4.41 32.98
C ASP A 69 5.80 4.68 31.63
N ARG A 70 5.39 3.96 30.58
CA ARG A 70 5.96 4.11 29.24
C ARG A 70 4.94 4.69 28.27
N ASN A 71 5.18 5.93 27.83
CA ASN A 71 4.30 6.68 26.90
C ASN A 71 2.82 6.71 27.37
N LYS A 72 2.57 6.96 28.67
CA LYS A 72 1.24 6.92 29.31
C LYS A 72 0.12 7.57 28.47
N ARG A 73 0.34 8.80 27.96
CA ARG A 73 -0.66 9.51 27.13
C ARG A 73 -1.16 8.69 25.93
N ILE A 74 -0.27 7.96 25.26
CA ILE A 74 -0.61 7.14 24.09
C ILE A 74 -1.31 5.86 24.53
N ALA A 75 -0.85 5.24 25.61
CA ALA A 75 -1.53 4.07 26.16
C ALA A 75 -2.94 4.40 26.66
N THR A 76 -3.14 5.56 27.30
CA THR A 76 -4.47 6.06 27.70
C THR A 76 -5.38 6.31 26.51
N LEU A 77 -4.85 6.83 25.39
CA LEU A 77 -5.62 6.95 24.14
C LEU A 77 -6.08 5.57 23.64
N GLY A 78 -5.20 4.56 23.66
CA GLY A 78 -5.54 3.20 23.26
C GLY A 78 -6.62 2.55 24.12
N VAL A 79 -6.45 2.62 25.44
CA VAL A 79 -7.48 2.15 26.39
C VAL A 79 -8.78 2.93 26.21
N GLY A 80 -8.73 4.26 26.10
CA GLY A 80 -9.92 5.10 25.94
C GLY A 80 -10.69 4.82 24.64
N THR A 81 -9.99 4.62 23.52
CA THR A 81 -10.63 4.27 22.24
C THR A 81 -11.21 2.85 22.26
N ALA A 82 -10.54 1.89 22.90
CA ALA A 82 -11.09 0.55 23.13
C ALA A 82 -12.33 0.59 24.05
N THR A 83 -12.30 1.38 25.12
CA THR A 83 -13.48 1.61 25.98
C THR A 83 -14.64 2.20 25.20
N LEU A 84 -14.38 3.23 24.37
CA LEU A 84 -15.41 3.82 23.53
C LEU A 84 -16.02 2.80 22.56
N ALA A 85 -15.18 1.94 21.95
CA ALA A 85 -15.65 0.87 21.08
C ALA A 85 -16.58 -0.12 21.82
N VAL A 86 -16.26 -0.49 23.07
CA VAL A 86 -17.13 -1.32 23.92
C VAL A 86 -18.43 -0.59 24.27
N LEU A 87 -18.36 0.69 24.65
CA LEU A 87 -19.54 1.50 25.00
C LEU A 87 -20.50 1.69 23.83
N LEU A 88 -19.97 1.74 22.60
CA LEU A 88 -20.75 1.74 21.37
C LEU A 88 -21.26 0.34 20.97
N GLY A 89 -21.23 -0.65 21.87
CA GLY A 89 -21.79 -1.99 21.68
C GLY A 89 -20.77 -3.07 21.32
N GLY A 90 -19.55 -2.71 20.94
CA GLY A 90 -18.45 -3.66 20.72
C GLY A 90 -18.82 -4.81 19.79
N THR A 91 -18.64 -6.04 20.26
CA THR A 91 -18.97 -7.27 19.52
C THR A 91 -20.47 -7.58 19.47
N ASN A 92 -21.32 -6.80 20.13
CA ASN A 92 -22.76 -7.05 20.26
C ASN A 92 -23.62 -6.15 19.38
N VAL A 93 -23.02 -5.23 18.61
CA VAL A 93 -23.75 -4.35 17.68
C VAL A 93 -24.61 -5.19 16.75
N GLN A 94 -25.92 -4.98 16.77
CA GLN A 94 -26.88 -5.61 15.88
C GLN A 94 -27.07 -4.71 14.66
N PHE A 95 -27.11 -5.30 13.47
CA PHE A 95 -27.42 -4.59 12.24
C PHE A 95 -28.25 -5.49 11.33
N ASP A 96 -29.17 -4.88 10.60
CA ASP A 96 -30.02 -5.58 9.65
C ASP A 96 -29.20 -6.12 8.47
N PRO A 97 -29.72 -7.12 7.73
CA PRO A 97 -29.10 -7.61 6.51
C PRO A 97 -28.74 -6.44 5.59
N VAL A 98 -27.44 -6.29 5.32
CA VAL A 98 -26.91 -5.11 4.64
C VAL A 98 -27.40 -5.10 3.19
N GLY A 99 -28.02 -4.00 2.75
CA GLY A 99 -28.44 -3.83 1.38
C GLY A 99 -27.28 -3.89 0.38
N GLN A 100 -27.60 -4.09 -0.91
CA GLN A 100 -26.63 -3.97 -2.00
C GLN A 100 -26.39 -2.50 -2.34
N THR A 101 -25.71 -1.76 -1.46
CA THR A 101 -25.19 -0.44 -1.85
C THR A 101 -24.04 -0.63 -2.84
N PRO A 102 -24.06 0.05 -4.00
CA PRO A 102 -22.98 -0.05 -4.98
C PRO A 102 -21.70 0.66 -4.55
N TYR A 103 -21.77 1.47 -3.47
CA TYR A 103 -20.68 2.32 -3.02
C TYR A 103 -20.43 2.15 -1.52
N SER A 104 -19.15 2.13 -1.13
CA SER A 104 -18.71 2.17 0.26
C SER A 104 -17.33 2.83 0.37
N LEU A 105 -16.98 3.30 1.57
CA LEU A 105 -15.66 3.87 1.87
C LEU A 105 -14.56 2.81 2.06
N GLY A 106 -14.92 1.52 2.15
CA GLY A 106 -13.97 0.43 2.34
C GLY A 106 -13.13 0.52 3.62
N LEU A 107 -13.70 1.02 4.71
CA LEU A 107 -13.00 1.14 5.99
C LEU A 107 -12.65 -0.24 6.57
N ASP A 108 -13.52 -1.23 6.37
CA ASP A 108 -13.28 -2.64 6.68
C ASP A 108 -12.00 -3.16 6.01
N TRP A 109 -11.83 -2.85 4.72
CA TRP A 109 -10.67 -3.27 3.95
C TRP A 109 -9.38 -2.67 4.49
N PHE A 110 -9.39 -1.39 4.86
CA PHE A 110 -8.24 -0.76 5.53
C PHE A 110 -7.89 -1.48 6.84
N VAL A 111 -8.89 -1.72 7.71
CA VAL A 111 -8.68 -2.34 9.03
C VAL A 111 -8.09 -3.74 8.87
N LEU A 112 -8.71 -4.57 8.03
CA LEU A 112 -8.27 -5.94 7.79
C LEU A 112 -6.88 -5.97 7.14
N SER A 113 -6.66 -5.18 6.08
CA SER A 113 -5.38 -5.15 5.36
C SER A 113 -4.24 -4.70 6.25
N LEU A 114 -4.45 -3.66 7.08
CA LEU A 114 -3.41 -3.18 7.99
C LEU A 114 -3.11 -4.23 9.06
N PHE A 115 -4.14 -4.83 9.67
CA PHE A 115 -3.98 -5.84 10.70
C PHE A 115 -3.23 -7.07 10.17
N PHE A 116 -3.67 -7.64 9.05
CA PHE A 116 -3.06 -8.83 8.48
C PHE A 116 -1.67 -8.55 7.90
N SER A 117 -1.45 -7.41 7.24
CA SER A 117 -0.12 -7.04 6.76
C SER A 117 0.85 -6.88 7.92
N ALA A 118 0.43 -6.24 9.02
CA ALA A 118 1.26 -6.13 10.21
C ALA A 118 1.52 -7.50 10.85
N LEU A 119 0.50 -8.36 10.96
CA LEU A 119 0.62 -9.70 11.53
C LEU A 119 1.60 -10.59 10.74
N VAL A 120 1.65 -10.44 9.42
CA VAL A 120 2.53 -11.21 8.54
C VAL A 120 3.91 -10.59 8.45
N PHE A 121 4.01 -9.32 8.07
CA PHE A 121 5.29 -8.70 7.72
C PHE A 121 6.11 -8.25 8.93
N VAL A 122 5.49 -7.84 10.05
CA VAL A 122 6.28 -7.43 11.23
C VAL A 122 7.13 -8.60 11.78
N PRO A 123 6.60 -9.82 11.98
CA PRO A 123 7.43 -10.96 12.34
C PRO A 123 8.44 -11.33 11.25
N LEU A 124 8.02 -11.38 9.98
CA LEU A 124 8.92 -11.77 8.89
C LEU A 124 10.12 -10.84 8.78
N GLU A 125 9.93 -9.53 8.80
CA GLU A 125 11.04 -8.57 8.76
C GLU A 125 11.87 -8.56 10.03
N ARG A 126 11.29 -8.95 11.18
CA ARG A 126 12.05 -9.08 12.43
C ARG A 126 13.05 -10.23 12.38
N TYR A 127 12.67 -11.36 11.77
CA TYR A 127 13.50 -12.57 11.75
C TYR A 127 14.34 -12.71 10.48
N LEU A 128 13.81 -12.30 9.33
CA LEU A 128 14.41 -12.48 8.02
C LEU A 128 14.90 -11.15 7.40
N GLY A 129 14.79 -10.04 8.14
CA GLY A 129 15.05 -8.74 7.56
C GLY A 129 16.52 -8.44 7.30
N LYS A 130 16.77 -7.73 6.19
CA LYS A 130 18.12 -7.29 5.82
C LYS A 130 18.67 -6.28 6.84
N ARG A 131 17.80 -5.42 7.35
CA ARG A 131 18.13 -4.38 8.35
C ARG A 131 17.36 -4.64 9.64
N VAL A 132 17.99 -4.40 10.78
CA VAL A 132 17.30 -4.44 12.08
C VAL A 132 16.50 -3.15 12.24
N LEU A 133 15.22 -3.19 11.88
CA LEU A 133 14.31 -2.05 11.99
C LEU A 133 13.25 -2.29 13.07
N SER A 134 12.90 -1.23 13.78
CA SER A 134 11.72 -1.24 14.64
C SER A 134 10.47 -1.03 13.79
N PRO A 135 9.35 -1.73 14.04
CA PRO A 135 8.05 -1.42 13.42
C PRO A 135 7.62 0.03 13.69
N LEU A 136 8.14 0.64 14.77
CA LEU A 136 7.89 2.03 15.13
C LEU A 136 9.04 2.96 14.69
N ARG A 137 9.68 2.68 13.54
CA ARG A 137 10.78 3.48 12.97
C ARG A 137 10.38 4.93 12.64
N PRO A 138 11.33 5.87 12.50
CA PRO A 138 10.98 7.22 12.03
C PRO A 138 10.22 7.17 10.69
N GLY A 139 9.03 7.80 10.63
CA GLY A 139 8.17 7.81 9.44
C GLY A 139 6.92 6.92 9.55
N TRP A 140 6.89 5.90 10.42
CA TRP A 140 5.80 4.91 10.44
C TRP A 140 4.38 5.50 10.50
N ARG A 141 4.17 6.59 11.27
CA ARG A 141 2.85 7.25 11.38
C ARG A 141 2.41 7.89 10.07
N THR A 142 3.37 8.46 9.34
CA THR A 142 3.15 9.03 8.02
C THR A 142 2.75 7.92 7.05
N ASP A 143 3.48 6.80 7.09
CA ASP A 143 3.22 5.66 6.19
C ASP A 143 1.89 4.96 6.50
N VAL A 144 1.47 4.87 7.77
CA VAL A 144 0.10 4.42 8.13
C VAL A 144 -0.96 5.39 7.58
N GLY A 145 -0.72 6.70 7.66
CA GLY A 145 -1.63 7.70 7.10
C GLY A 145 -1.78 7.57 5.58
N TYR A 146 -0.67 7.34 4.88
CA TYR A 146 -0.68 7.06 3.44
C TYR A 146 -1.33 5.72 3.10
N PHE A 147 -1.13 4.68 3.94
CA PHE A 147 -1.80 3.40 3.80
C PHE A 147 -3.31 3.55 3.92
N PHE A 148 -3.79 4.29 4.93
CA PHE A 148 -5.21 4.63 5.09
C PHE A 148 -5.78 5.35 3.87
N MET A 149 -5.12 6.44 3.45
CA MET A 149 -5.54 7.23 2.29
C MET A 149 -5.65 6.35 1.03
N SER A 150 -4.64 5.51 0.77
CA SER A 150 -4.64 4.65 -0.41
C SER A 150 -5.78 3.64 -0.41
N HIS A 151 -6.09 3.02 0.74
CA HIS A 151 -7.16 2.01 0.83
C HIS A 151 -8.55 2.62 0.65
N VAL A 152 -8.79 3.81 1.22
CA VAL A 152 -10.07 4.52 1.03
C VAL A 152 -10.22 4.98 -0.42
N LEU A 153 -9.15 5.48 -1.05
CA LEU A 153 -9.20 5.98 -2.43
C LEU A 153 -9.38 4.90 -3.49
N VAL A 154 -8.90 3.68 -3.25
CA VAL A 154 -9.01 2.58 -4.23
C VAL A 154 -10.45 2.34 -4.64
N GLN A 155 -11.42 2.40 -3.71
CA GLN A 155 -12.84 2.20 -4.02
C GLN A 155 -13.36 3.29 -4.96
N PHE A 156 -13.06 4.56 -4.68
CA PHE A 156 -13.46 5.68 -5.54
C PHE A 156 -12.87 5.59 -6.94
N ILE A 157 -11.60 5.17 -7.05
CA ILE A 157 -10.92 5.00 -8.34
C ILE A 157 -11.55 3.84 -9.11
N LEU A 158 -11.81 2.70 -8.46
CA LEU A 158 -12.47 1.55 -9.10
C LEU A 158 -13.85 1.92 -9.64
N ILE A 159 -14.64 2.68 -8.86
CA ILE A 159 -15.94 3.19 -9.29
C ILE A 159 -15.79 4.10 -10.52
N LEU A 160 -14.91 5.10 -10.44
CA LEU A 160 -14.70 6.06 -11.53
C LEU A 160 -14.22 5.39 -12.82
N VAL A 161 -13.26 4.48 -12.71
CA VAL A 161 -12.72 3.71 -13.82
C VAL A 161 -13.81 2.82 -14.42
N THR A 162 -14.57 2.09 -13.61
CA THR A 162 -15.66 1.21 -14.08
C THR A 162 -16.77 2.01 -14.77
N ALA A 163 -17.22 3.11 -14.16
CA ALA A 163 -18.24 3.99 -14.73
C ALA A 163 -17.81 4.61 -16.07
N SER A 164 -16.52 4.93 -16.22
CA SER A 164 -15.97 5.52 -17.45
C SER A 164 -15.68 4.47 -18.53
N THR A 165 -15.62 3.18 -18.16
CA THR A 165 -15.19 2.11 -19.06
C THR A 165 -16.15 1.93 -20.24
N SER A 166 -17.47 1.99 -20.03
CA SER A 166 -18.44 1.83 -21.13
C SER A 166 -18.29 2.94 -22.18
N THR A 167 -18.08 4.18 -21.72
CA THR A 167 -17.82 5.34 -22.58
C THR A 167 -16.49 5.21 -23.32
N ILE A 168 -15.40 4.87 -22.61
CA ILE A 168 -14.05 4.77 -23.20
C ILE A 168 -13.95 3.58 -24.15
N ALA A 169 -14.54 2.43 -23.81
CA ALA A 169 -14.57 1.25 -24.68
C ALA A 169 -15.37 1.50 -25.96
N GLY A 170 -16.38 2.38 -25.91
CA GLY A 170 -17.10 2.84 -27.10
C GLY A 170 -16.24 3.72 -28.03
N LEU A 171 -15.25 4.43 -27.49
CA LEU A 171 -14.36 5.33 -28.24
C LEU A 171 -13.11 4.62 -28.78
N ALA A 172 -12.61 3.60 -28.09
CA ALA A 172 -11.37 2.89 -28.39
C ALA A 172 -11.61 1.49 -28.98
N ALA A 173 -12.70 1.28 -29.72
CA ALA A 173 -13.14 -0.05 -30.12
C ALA A 173 -12.05 -0.82 -30.91
N PHE A 174 -11.51 -1.88 -30.28
CA PHE A 174 -10.70 -2.91 -30.92
C PHE A 174 -11.44 -4.26 -30.88
N PRO A 175 -12.52 -4.47 -31.66
CA PRO A 175 -13.37 -5.65 -31.53
C PRO A 175 -12.61 -6.96 -31.70
N SER A 176 -11.69 -7.02 -32.67
CA SER A 176 -10.88 -8.21 -32.93
C SER A 176 -9.91 -8.53 -31.79
N LEU A 177 -9.26 -7.51 -31.20
CA LEU A 177 -8.38 -7.70 -30.05
C LEU A 177 -9.17 -8.16 -28.82
N LYS A 178 -10.33 -7.54 -28.58
CA LYS A 178 -11.22 -7.93 -27.50
C LYS A 178 -11.70 -9.37 -27.66
N ALA A 179 -12.16 -9.75 -28.85
CA ALA A 179 -12.57 -11.13 -29.14
C ALA A 179 -11.40 -12.12 -28.97
N LEU A 180 -10.19 -11.74 -29.38
CA LEU A 180 -8.99 -12.55 -29.18
C LEU A 180 -8.71 -12.77 -27.69
N ILE A 181 -8.63 -11.71 -26.89
CA ILE A 181 -8.39 -11.80 -25.43
C ILE A 181 -9.48 -12.63 -24.76
N GLN A 182 -10.74 -12.41 -25.12
CA GLN A 182 -11.88 -13.13 -24.54
C GLN A 182 -11.95 -14.61 -24.92
N SER A 183 -11.33 -15.01 -26.03
CA SER A 183 -11.25 -16.43 -26.43
C SER A 183 -10.20 -17.21 -25.65
N LEU A 184 -9.27 -16.53 -24.97
CA LEU A 184 -8.24 -17.17 -24.14
C LEU A 184 -8.82 -17.67 -22.81
N PRO A 185 -8.30 -18.75 -22.23
CA PRO A 185 -8.67 -19.17 -20.87
C PRO A 185 -8.25 -18.13 -19.84
N VAL A 186 -8.96 -18.08 -18.70
CA VAL A 186 -8.77 -17.05 -17.65
C VAL A 186 -7.31 -16.96 -17.15
N TRP A 187 -6.60 -18.09 -17.02
CA TRP A 187 -5.20 -18.07 -16.58
C TRP A 187 -4.28 -17.38 -17.59
N ALA A 188 -4.53 -17.53 -18.89
CA ALA A 188 -3.74 -16.89 -19.94
C ALA A 188 -4.05 -15.39 -19.99
N GLN A 189 -5.34 -15.03 -19.87
CA GLN A 189 -5.76 -13.64 -19.70
C GLN A 189 -5.08 -13.00 -18.49
N PHE A 190 -4.98 -13.70 -17.35
CA PHE A 190 -4.31 -13.20 -16.16
C PHE A 190 -2.82 -12.91 -16.43
N LEU A 191 -2.06 -13.84 -17.01
CA LEU A 191 -0.64 -13.63 -17.30
C LEU A 191 -0.40 -12.45 -18.25
N ILE A 192 -1.23 -12.33 -19.29
CA ILE A 192 -1.16 -11.19 -20.23
C ILE A 192 -1.57 -9.89 -19.51
N ALA A 193 -2.58 -9.91 -18.65
CA ALA A 193 -3.00 -8.75 -17.87
C ALA A 193 -1.87 -8.26 -16.97
N VAL A 194 -1.16 -9.16 -16.27
CA VAL A 194 0.01 -8.83 -15.45
C VAL A 194 1.07 -8.12 -16.31
N PHE A 195 1.41 -8.67 -17.47
CA PHE A 195 2.40 -8.07 -18.35
C PHE A 195 1.97 -6.69 -18.87
N VAL A 196 0.74 -6.54 -19.37
CA VAL A 196 0.27 -5.26 -19.91
C VAL A 196 0.16 -4.20 -18.82
N ALA A 197 -0.35 -4.58 -17.65
CA ALA A 197 -0.44 -3.69 -16.52
C ALA A 197 0.94 -3.22 -16.02
N ASP A 198 1.90 -4.15 -15.90
CA ASP A 198 3.26 -3.83 -15.47
C ASP A 198 3.99 -2.96 -16.51
N MET A 199 3.80 -3.22 -17.81
CA MET A 199 4.33 -2.35 -18.87
C MET A 199 3.74 -0.94 -18.80
N ALA A 200 2.41 -0.81 -18.68
CA ALA A 200 1.75 0.49 -18.56
C ALA A 200 2.22 1.25 -17.30
N GLN A 201 2.34 0.54 -16.17
CA GLN A 201 2.85 1.10 -14.94
C GLN A 201 4.31 1.53 -15.08
N ALA A 202 5.20 0.68 -15.62
CA ALA A 202 6.62 0.97 -15.75
C ALA A 202 6.89 2.16 -16.68
N LEU A 203 6.12 2.30 -17.76
CA LEU A 203 6.20 3.47 -18.65
C LEU A 203 5.80 4.77 -17.93
N LEU A 204 4.70 4.75 -17.18
CA LEU A 204 4.27 5.89 -16.39
C LEU A 204 5.24 6.19 -15.24
N HIS A 205 5.79 5.15 -14.62
CA HIS A 205 6.78 5.26 -13.57
C HIS A 205 8.09 5.87 -14.08
N ARG A 206 8.55 5.45 -15.26
CA ARG A 206 9.66 6.11 -15.95
C ARG A 206 9.36 7.58 -16.24
N ALA A 207 8.14 7.91 -16.67
CA ALA A 207 7.72 9.29 -16.85
C ALA A 207 7.74 10.08 -15.52
N TYR A 208 7.39 9.46 -14.40
CA TYR A 208 7.50 10.07 -13.08
C TYR A 208 8.93 10.48 -12.73
N HIS A 209 9.93 9.67 -13.08
CA HIS A 209 11.33 10.01 -12.84
C HIS A 209 11.86 11.05 -13.84
N ASN A 210 11.43 11.00 -15.10
CA ASN A 210 12.04 11.79 -16.17
C ASN A 210 11.33 13.12 -16.47
N ILE A 211 10.10 13.33 -15.98
CA ILE A 211 9.36 14.59 -16.17
C ILE A 211 9.38 15.36 -14.85
N PRO A 212 10.05 16.53 -14.79
CA PRO A 212 10.21 17.29 -13.55
C PRO A 212 8.94 17.56 -12.76
N TRP A 213 7.84 17.85 -13.45
CA TRP A 213 6.56 18.11 -12.79
C TRP A 213 6.00 16.85 -12.12
N LEU A 214 6.12 15.69 -12.76
CA LEU A 214 5.67 14.42 -12.20
C LEU A 214 6.57 13.95 -11.06
N TRP A 215 7.89 14.16 -11.18
CA TRP A 215 8.85 13.81 -10.14
C TRP A 215 8.52 14.45 -8.79
N ARG A 216 7.97 15.67 -8.77
CA ARG A 216 7.57 16.33 -7.52
C ARG A 216 6.59 15.50 -6.69
N PHE A 217 5.68 14.80 -7.35
CA PHE A 217 4.72 13.90 -6.71
C PHE A 217 5.40 12.60 -6.29
N HIS A 218 6.18 12.01 -7.21
CA HIS A 218 6.81 10.72 -7.01
C HIS A 218 8.00 10.73 -6.04
N ALA A 219 8.64 11.88 -5.85
CA ALA A 219 9.65 12.12 -4.82
C ALA A 219 9.09 11.88 -3.40
N VAL A 220 7.77 12.01 -3.20
CA VAL A 220 7.11 11.63 -1.94
C VAL A 220 7.27 10.14 -1.70
N HIS A 221 7.12 9.31 -2.72
CA HIS A 221 7.37 7.87 -2.66
C HIS A 221 8.82 7.53 -2.37
N HIS A 222 9.73 8.10 -3.15
CA HIS A 222 11.18 7.94 -2.92
C HIS A 222 11.69 8.58 -1.64
N SER A 223 10.89 9.33 -0.88
CA SER A 223 11.34 9.97 0.36
C SER A 223 11.57 9.00 1.52
N SER A 224 11.21 7.72 1.38
CA SER A 224 11.39 6.76 2.45
C SER A 224 12.86 6.46 2.67
N ARG A 225 13.36 6.77 3.87
CA ARG A 225 14.73 6.42 4.30
C ARG A 225 14.84 5.00 4.86
N HIS A 226 13.71 4.34 5.05
CA HIS A 226 13.63 3.02 5.66
C HIS A 226 12.60 2.19 4.89
N MET A 227 13.11 1.31 4.04
CA MET A 227 12.32 0.32 3.31
C MET A 227 11.85 -0.75 4.28
N ASP A 228 10.54 -0.93 4.34
CA ASP A 228 9.83 -2.03 4.98
C ASP A 228 8.44 -2.17 4.34
N TRP A 229 7.63 -3.13 4.78
CA TRP A 229 6.32 -3.46 4.19
C TRP A 229 5.37 -2.26 4.12
N LEU A 230 5.55 -1.26 4.99
CA LEU A 230 4.72 -0.06 5.03
C LEU A 230 5.29 1.05 4.14
N ALA A 231 6.57 1.01 3.76
CA ALA A 231 7.21 2.07 2.97
C ALA A 231 6.53 2.29 1.62
N GLY A 232 6.07 1.21 0.97
CA GLY A 232 5.40 1.27 -0.32
C GLY A 232 4.05 1.99 -0.30
N SER A 233 3.45 2.21 0.87
CA SER A 233 2.18 2.94 0.95
C SER A 233 2.33 4.43 0.70
N ARG A 234 3.53 4.99 0.90
CA ARG A 234 3.80 6.43 0.81
C ARG A 234 3.73 6.88 -0.65
N ILE A 235 2.53 7.14 -1.14
CA ILE A 235 2.28 7.52 -2.54
C ILE A 235 1.35 8.72 -2.54
N HIS A 236 1.67 9.75 -3.34
CA HIS A 236 0.85 10.96 -3.43
C HIS A 236 -0.52 10.66 -4.08
N ILE A 237 -1.60 11.31 -3.64
CA ILE A 237 -2.96 11.07 -4.21
C ILE A 237 -3.03 11.16 -5.74
N VAL A 238 -2.39 12.16 -6.34
CA VAL A 238 -2.31 12.32 -7.81
C VAL A 238 -1.66 11.10 -8.46
N GLU A 239 -0.58 10.59 -7.87
CA GLU A 239 0.12 9.41 -8.37
C GLU A 239 -0.73 8.15 -8.23
N ILE A 240 -1.49 8.00 -7.15
CA ILE A 240 -2.44 6.89 -6.97
C ILE A 240 -3.47 6.90 -8.11
N VAL A 241 -4.11 8.05 -8.36
CA VAL A 241 -5.14 8.18 -9.41
C VAL A 241 -4.55 7.87 -10.79
N MET A 242 -3.40 8.47 -11.12
CA MET A 242 -2.74 8.27 -12.40
C MET A 242 -2.30 6.82 -12.60
N THR A 243 -1.59 6.24 -11.63
CA THR A 243 -1.07 4.86 -11.71
C THR A 243 -2.19 3.85 -11.83
N ARG A 244 -3.22 3.93 -10.98
CA ARG A 244 -4.33 2.98 -11.00
C ARG A 244 -5.16 3.11 -12.28
N SER A 245 -5.35 4.32 -12.80
CA SER A 245 -6.04 4.53 -14.07
C SER A 245 -5.24 3.98 -15.25
N ALA A 246 -3.93 4.26 -15.31
CA ALA A 246 -3.05 3.79 -16.38
C ALA A 246 -2.92 2.27 -16.41
N VAL A 247 -3.02 1.61 -15.24
CA VAL A 247 -3.03 0.15 -15.12
C VAL A 247 -4.38 -0.45 -15.50
N LEU A 248 -5.49 0.05 -14.95
CA LEU A 248 -6.80 -0.60 -15.09
C LEU A 248 -7.49 -0.29 -16.42
N LEU A 249 -7.38 0.93 -16.94
CA LEU A 249 -8.06 1.32 -18.18
C LEU A 249 -7.68 0.44 -19.38
N PRO A 250 -6.39 0.15 -19.66
CA PRO A 250 -6.03 -0.74 -20.75
C PRO A 250 -6.66 -2.13 -20.61
N LEU A 251 -6.62 -2.72 -19.40
CA LEU A 251 -7.20 -4.05 -19.15
C LEU A 251 -8.71 -4.07 -19.44
N LEU A 252 -9.43 -3.04 -19.03
CA LEU A 252 -10.87 -2.95 -19.24
C LEU A 252 -11.22 -2.68 -20.70
N VAL A 253 -10.48 -1.80 -21.38
CA VAL A 253 -10.69 -1.47 -22.81
C VAL A 253 -10.37 -2.66 -23.71
N MET A 254 -9.30 -3.41 -23.43
CA MET A 254 -8.97 -4.63 -24.17
C MET A 254 -9.92 -5.80 -23.87
N GLY A 255 -10.81 -5.66 -22.88
CA GLY A 255 -11.87 -6.61 -22.59
C GLY A 255 -11.43 -7.87 -21.85
N PHE A 256 -10.39 -7.77 -21.01
CA PHE A 256 -10.02 -8.84 -20.09
C PHE A 256 -11.21 -9.20 -19.19
N SER A 257 -11.38 -10.50 -18.94
CA SER A 257 -12.47 -10.99 -18.09
C SER A 257 -12.33 -10.50 -16.65
N THR A 258 -13.47 -10.27 -15.98
CA THR A 258 -13.51 -9.85 -14.58
C THR A 258 -12.70 -10.77 -13.65
N PRO A 259 -12.73 -12.12 -13.77
CA PRO A 259 -11.88 -12.98 -12.96
C PRO A 259 -10.38 -12.75 -13.15
N ALA A 260 -9.92 -12.50 -14.39
CA ALA A 260 -8.51 -12.23 -14.67
C ALA A 260 -8.06 -10.87 -14.08
N VAL A 261 -8.89 -9.83 -14.22
CA VAL A 261 -8.62 -8.51 -13.64
C VAL A 261 -8.63 -8.58 -12.10
N ASN A 262 -9.57 -9.29 -11.49
CA ASN A 262 -9.62 -9.47 -10.04
C ASN A 262 -8.38 -10.22 -9.52
N ALA A 263 -7.94 -11.28 -10.21
CA ALA A 263 -6.71 -11.99 -9.88
C ALA A 263 -5.48 -11.07 -9.96
N TYR A 264 -5.42 -10.19 -10.96
CA TYR A 264 -4.37 -9.16 -11.06
C TYR A 264 -4.43 -8.16 -9.88
N VAL A 265 -5.61 -7.67 -9.50
CA VAL A 265 -5.78 -6.76 -8.36
C VAL A 265 -5.29 -7.40 -7.05
N ILE A 266 -5.53 -8.70 -6.85
CA ILE A 266 -5.00 -9.44 -5.71
C ILE A 266 -3.47 -9.53 -5.79
N LEU A 267 -2.91 -9.88 -6.95
CA LEU A 267 -1.46 -9.96 -7.16
C LEU A 267 -0.79 -8.63 -6.81
N VAL A 268 -1.27 -7.50 -7.35
CA VAL A 268 -0.65 -6.19 -7.11
C VAL A 268 -0.78 -5.73 -5.67
N GLY A 269 -1.87 -6.07 -4.98
CA GLY A 269 -2.00 -5.80 -3.54
C GLY A 269 -0.91 -6.51 -2.72
N LEU A 270 -0.59 -7.76 -3.04
CA LEU A 270 0.42 -8.55 -2.33
C LEU A 270 1.84 -8.19 -2.76
N GLN A 271 2.10 -8.12 -4.07
CA GLN A 271 3.43 -7.92 -4.61
C GLN A 271 3.95 -6.51 -4.35
N ALA A 272 3.09 -5.49 -4.33
CA ALA A 272 3.52 -4.13 -3.98
C ALA A 272 4.05 -4.05 -2.54
N VAL A 273 3.41 -4.73 -1.59
CA VAL A 273 3.89 -4.80 -0.20
C VAL A 273 5.18 -5.61 -0.11
N LEU A 274 5.22 -6.78 -0.77
CA LEU A 274 6.40 -7.64 -0.79
C LEU A 274 7.62 -6.95 -1.41
N ALA A 275 7.46 -6.21 -2.50
CA ALA A 275 8.56 -5.51 -3.18
C ALA A 275 9.26 -4.48 -2.29
N HIS A 276 8.56 -3.90 -1.31
CA HIS A 276 9.12 -2.93 -0.37
C HIS A 276 9.54 -3.53 0.97
N ALA A 277 9.12 -4.77 1.24
CA ALA A 277 9.35 -5.41 2.53
C ALA A 277 10.83 -5.57 2.81
N ASN A 278 11.23 -5.34 4.06
CA ASN A 278 12.60 -5.53 4.51
C ASN A 278 12.85 -7.03 4.73
N LEU A 279 12.97 -7.80 3.65
CA LEU A 279 13.29 -9.22 3.66
C LEU A 279 14.65 -9.43 3.01
N GLY A 280 15.65 -9.82 3.80
CA GLY A 280 17.02 -10.06 3.36
C GLY A 280 17.25 -11.40 2.66
N ILE A 281 16.17 -12.02 2.16
CA ILE A 281 16.20 -13.32 1.50
C ILE A 281 16.79 -13.14 0.10
N ARG A 282 17.72 -14.03 -0.27
CA ARG A 282 18.27 -14.09 -1.63
C ARG A 282 17.46 -15.08 -2.45
N PHE A 283 16.76 -14.59 -3.45
CA PHE A 283 15.92 -15.42 -4.30
C PHE A 283 16.63 -15.89 -5.59
N GLY A 284 17.86 -15.44 -5.82
CA GLY A 284 18.69 -15.90 -6.93
C GLY A 284 18.05 -15.62 -8.29
N TRP A 285 17.92 -16.66 -9.12
CA TRP A 285 17.38 -16.54 -10.47
C TRP A 285 15.92 -16.06 -10.52
N LEU A 286 15.15 -16.20 -9.42
CA LEU A 286 13.78 -15.70 -9.36
C LEU A 286 13.70 -14.18 -9.45
N GLU A 287 14.75 -13.45 -9.06
CA GLU A 287 14.83 -11.98 -9.17
C GLU A 287 14.90 -11.48 -10.62
N TYR A 288 15.04 -12.39 -11.59
CA TYR A 288 14.98 -12.09 -13.02
C TYR A 288 13.58 -12.36 -13.60
N LEU A 289 12.70 -13.04 -12.86
CA LEU A 289 11.35 -13.38 -13.28
C LEU A 289 10.28 -12.58 -12.53
N LEU A 290 10.51 -12.34 -11.24
CA LEU A 290 9.59 -11.63 -10.36
C LEU A 290 10.30 -10.50 -9.64
N VAL A 291 9.63 -9.36 -9.56
CA VAL A 291 10.08 -8.26 -8.72
C VAL A 291 9.95 -8.68 -7.26
N LEU A 292 11.08 -8.64 -6.57
CA LEU A 292 11.29 -9.07 -5.19
C LEU A 292 11.98 -7.95 -4.41
N PRO A 293 12.00 -8.01 -3.06
CA PRO A 293 12.54 -6.93 -2.21
C PRO A 293 13.84 -6.30 -2.73
N ARG A 294 14.87 -7.11 -2.98
CA ARG A 294 16.18 -6.60 -3.41
C ARG A 294 16.11 -5.80 -4.71
N TYR A 295 15.30 -6.25 -5.67
CA TYR A 295 15.12 -5.59 -6.95
C TYR A 295 14.58 -4.17 -6.79
N HIS A 296 13.46 -4.05 -6.07
CA HIS A 296 12.80 -2.76 -5.93
C HIS A 296 13.51 -1.87 -4.89
N HIS A 297 14.24 -2.45 -3.94
CA HIS A 297 15.13 -1.67 -3.08
C HIS A 297 16.23 -0.97 -3.88
N TRP A 298 16.78 -1.60 -4.94
CA TRP A 298 17.74 -0.96 -5.84
C TRP A 298 17.13 0.20 -6.63
N HIS A 299 15.83 0.17 -6.91
CA HIS A 299 15.13 1.31 -7.50
C HIS A 299 15.03 2.50 -6.52
N HIS A 300 14.81 2.23 -5.23
CA HIS A 300 14.75 3.24 -4.15
C HIS A 300 16.12 3.70 -3.66
N ALA A 301 17.19 3.23 -4.28
CA ALA A 301 18.54 3.36 -3.79
C ALA A 301 19.09 4.77 -4.02
N ARG A 302 19.70 5.34 -2.98
CA ARG A 302 20.33 6.67 -3.05
C ARG A 302 21.79 6.58 -3.52
N GLN A 303 22.07 5.69 -4.47
CA GLN A 303 23.38 5.60 -5.11
C GLN A 303 23.22 6.04 -6.57
N LYS A 304 24.06 6.96 -7.03
CA LYS A 304 23.98 7.57 -8.37
C LYS A 304 23.93 6.55 -9.51
N GLU A 305 24.59 5.41 -9.33
CA GLU A 305 24.62 4.34 -10.33
C GLU A 305 23.26 3.64 -10.50
N TYR A 306 22.33 3.75 -9.55
CA TYR A 306 21.03 3.09 -9.55
C TYR A 306 19.86 4.08 -9.61
N VAL A 307 20.12 5.30 -10.07
CA VAL A 307 19.07 6.24 -10.47
C VAL A 307 18.52 5.80 -11.84
N ASP A 308 17.22 5.99 -12.06
CA ASP A 308 16.56 5.73 -13.35
C ASP A 308 16.64 4.28 -13.87
N VAL A 309 16.54 3.31 -12.96
CA VAL A 309 16.53 1.87 -13.28
C VAL A 309 15.42 1.15 -12.54
N ASN A 310 15.03 -0.03 -13.01
CA ASN A 310 14.11 -0.96 -12.33
C ASN A 310 12.71 -0.38 -12.03
N TYR A 311 11.99 0.11 -13.05
CA TYR A 311 10.67 0.72 -12.92
C TYR A 311 9.50 -0.27 -12.75
N ALA A 312 9.68 -1.54 -13.14
CA ALA A 312 8.67 -2.58 -13.04
C ALA A 312 8.35 -2.93 -11.58
N ILE A 313 7.10 -3.35 -11.32
CA ILE A 313 6.66 -3.82 -10.00
C ILE A 313 6.30 -5.30 -9.99
N HIS A 314 6.11 -5.93 -11.16
CA HIS A 314 5.76 -7.33 -11.27
C HIS A 314 6.87 -8.18 -11.88
N LEU A 315 7.32 -7.79 -13.07
CA LEU A 315 8.14 -8.58 -13.97
C LEU A 315 9.39 -7.77 -14.36
N PRO A 316 10.59 -8.14 -13.89
CA PRO A 316 11.84 -7.53 -14.33
C PRO A 316 12.05 -7.59 -15.84
N LEU A 317 11.36 -8.52 -16.53
CA LEU A 317 11.26 -8.59 -17.99
C LEU A 317 10.90 -7.23 -18.62
N VAL A 318 9.98 -6.46 -18.01
CA VAL A 318 9.57 -5.15 -18.54
C VAL A 318 10.76 -4.19 -18.59
N ASP A 319 11.56 -4.14 -17.52
CA ASP A 319 12.78 -3.33 -17.50
C ASP A 319 13.88 -3.87 -18.42
N MET A 320 13.97 -5.20 -18.62
CA MET A 320 14.89 -5.78 -19.62
C MET A 320 14.52 -5.35 -21.03
N LEU A 321 13.22 -5.32 -21.37
CA LEU A 321 12.72 -4.83 -22.66
C LEU A 321 12.94 -3.32 -22.82
N MET A 322 12.83 -2.55 -21.74
CA MET A 322 13.05 -1.10 -21.72
C MET A 322 14.54 -0.70 -21.66
N GLY A 323 15.45 -1.65 -21.44
CA GLY A 323 16.87 -1.40 -21.25
C GLY A 323 17.22 -0.74 -19.90
N THR A 324 16.34 -0.85 -18.90
CA THR A 324 16.43 -0.20 -17.58
C THR A 324 16.67 -1.17 -16.43
N PHE A 325 16.81 -2.48 -16.72
CA PHE A 325 17.10 -3.50 -15.72
C PHE A 325 18.54 -3.36 -15.20
N LYS A 326 18.71 -3.25 -13.88
CA LYS A 326 20.01 -3.17 -13.23
C LYS A 326 20.03 -3.81 -11.86
N LEU A 327 20.86 -4.83 -11.68
CA LEU A 327 21.21 -5.42 -10.40
C LEU A 327 22.74 -5.50 -10.25
N PRO A 328 23.29 -5.39 -9.04
CA PRO A 328 24.71 -5.64 -8.81
C PRO A 328 25.07 -7.09 -9.16
N ARG A 329 26.31 -7.30 -9.62
CA ARG A 329 26.86 -8.64 -9.89
C ARG A 329 26.92 -9.49 -8.62
N ASP A 330 27.29 -8.87 -7.51
CA ASP A 330 27.25 -9.52 -6.20
C ASP A 330 25.81 -9.57 -5.67
N GLN A 331 25.24 -10.77 -5.63
CA GLN A 331 23.89 -11.01 -5.09
C GLN A 331 23.80 -10.76 -3.57
N ALA A 332 24.93 -10.64 -2.87
CA ALA A 332 24.97 -10.25 -1.46
C ALA A 332 24.77 -8.74 -1.25
N GLN A 333 24.97 -7.93 -2.29
CA GLN A 333 24.92 -6.47 -2.20
C GLN A 333 23.48 -5.96 -2.14
N TRP A 334 23.28 -4.97 -1.26
CA TRP A 334 22.04 -4.24 -1.05
C TRP A 334 22.35 -2.73 -1.06
N PRO A 335 21.34 -1.87 -1.32
CA PRO A 335 21.51 -0.43 -1.19
C PRO A 335 22.03 -0.05 0.19
N GLU A 336 22.97 0.90 0.24
CA GLU A 336 23.53 1.42 1.49
C GLU A 336 22.56 2.40 2.14
N GLU A 337 21.93 3.22 1.32
CA GLU A 337 21.00 4.28 1.72
C GLU A 337 19.79 4.36 0.79
N TYR A 338 18.69 4.86 1.33
CA TYR A 338 17.43 5.10 0.63
C TYR A 338 16.99 6.54 0.84
N GLY A 339 16.11 7.02 -0.03
CA GLY A 339 15.60 8.38 0.01
C GLY A 339 15.86 9.12 -1.30
N VAL A 340 15.23 10.28 -1.44
CA VAL A 340 15.61 11.28 -2.45
C VAL A 340 17.05 11.76 -2.21
N MET A 341 17.72 12.26 -3.27
CA MET A 341 19.12 12.71 -3.20
C MET A 341 19.31 13.79 -2.13
N LYS A 342 18.49 14.85 -2.19
CA LYS A 342 18.46 15.95 -1.21
C LYS A 342 17.37 15.75 -0.16
N LEU A 343 17.73 15.04 0.91
CA LEU A 343 16.82 14.61 1.97
C LEU A 343 16.14 15.74 2.75
N GLU A 344 16.74 16.92 2.77
CA GLU A 344 16.28 18.15 3.40
C GLU A 344 15.17 18.85 2.62
N THR A 345 15.04 18.58 1.31
CA THR A 345 13.99 19.20 0.50
C THR A 345 12.64 18.52 0.70
N MET A 346 12.61 17.31 1.25
CA MET A 346 11.35 16.63 1.56
C MET A 346 10.79 17.05 2.92
N PRO A 347 9.61 17.69 2.99
CA PRO A 347 8.98 18.02 4.25
C PRO A 347 8.51 16.77 5.01
N LYS A 348 8.20 16.94 6.30
CA LYS A 348 7.77 15.84 7.16
C LYS A 348 6.26 15.84 7.32
N GLY A 349 5.68 14.64 7.20
CA GLY A 349 4.27 14.40 7.45
C GLY A 349 3.41 14.59 6.20
N ILE A 350 2.29 13.87 6.20
CA ILE A 350 1.44 13.68 5.03
C ILE A 350 0.90 15.00 4.44
N ILE A 351 0.49 15.95 5.28
CA ILE A 351 -0.09 17.23 4.82
C ILE A 351 0.96 18.04 4.04
N GLN A 352 2.14 18.24 4.63
CA GLN A 352 3.19 19.02 3.97
C GLN A 352 3.71 18.33 2.70
N GLN A 353 3.80 16.99 2.73
CA GLN A 353 4.19 16.20 1.55
C GLN A 353 3.15 16.26 0.42
N HIS A 354 1.87 16.47 0.71
CA HIS A 354 0.83 16.67 -0.31
C HIS A 354 0.77 18.09 -0.86
N LEU A 355 1.11 19.10 -0.07
CA LEU A 355 1.13 20.49 -0.52
C LEU A 355 2.39 20.83 -1.34
N MET A 356 3.50 20.18 -1.01
CA MET A 356 4.82 20.45 -1.60
C MET A 356 4.89 20.34 -3.13
N PRO A 357 4.22 19.39 -3.81
CA PRO A 357 4.20 19.33 -5.27
C PRO A 357 3.53 20.53 -5.95
N PHE A 358 2.75 21.34 -5.23
CA PHE A 358 2.04 22.51 -5.78
C PHE A 358 2.72 23.85 -5.45
N GLN A 359 3.69 23.87 -4.54
CA GLN A 359 4.38 25.09 -4.15
C GLN A 359 5.33 25.57 -5.26
N GLY A 360 5.04 26.70 -5.89
CA GLY A 360 5.92 27.30 -6.90
C GLY A 360 7.31 27.61 -6.35
N GLY A 361 8.36 27.50 -7.19
CA GLY A 361 9.72 27.94 -6.87
C GLY A 361 10.74 26.84 -6.55
N ARG A 362 10.34 25.58 -6.43
CA ARG A 362 11.29 24.45 -6.32
C ARG A 362 11.58 23.87 -7.70
N LYS A 363 12.85 23.89 -8.10
CA LYS A 363 13.31 23.36 -9.38
C LYS A 363 13.55 21.85 -9.29
N TYR A 364 13.55 21.17 -10.44
CA TYR A 364 13.92 19.75 -10.54
C TYR A 364 15.25 19.45 -9.84
N GLU A 365 16.22 20.35 -10.04
CA GLU A 365 17.56 20.36 -9.43
C GLU A 365 17.53 20.30 -7.89
N ASP A 366 16.44 20.74 -7.24
CA ASP A 366 16.30 20.69 -5.77
C ASP A 366 16.00 19.26 -5.25
N PHE A 367 15.74 18.30 -6.13
CA PHE A 367 15.36 16.94 -5.74
C PHE A 367 16.29 15.86 -6.29
N VAL A 368 17.08 16.18 -7.31
CA VAL A 368 17.76 15.17 -8.14
C VAL A 368 19.29 15.29 -8.11
N ASP A 369 19.86 16.46 -7.76
CA ASP A 369 21.33 16.66 -7.75
C ASP A 369 22.03 16.25 -6.45
#